data_AF-A0A9D4HYW1-F1
#
_entry.id   AF-A0A9D4HYW1-F1
#
_cell.length_a   1.000
_cell.length_b   1.000
_cell.length_c   1.000
_cell.angle_alpha   90.00
_cell.angle_beta   90.00
_cell.angle_gamma   90.00
#
_symmetry.space_group_name_H-M   'P 1'
#
loop_
_entity.id
_entity.type
_entity.pdbx_description
1 polymer ?
#
loop_
_entity_poly.entity_id
_entity_poly.type
_entity_poly.pdbx_seq_one_letter_code
_entity_poly.pdbx_strand_id
1 'polypeptide(L)'
;MRNNLVCSGILLDNSTGSETPAVTERKFRDFLHEKMKIARETVEALRLERVHLMPSQPIAGRVRGVVARFAFFKKGNGKSAVAGA
;
A
#
# COMPACT_ATOMS: atom_id res chain seq x y z
N MET A 1 -1.89 15.65 -9.74
CA MET A 1 -0.73 14.76 -9.44
C MET A 1 -1.24 13.33 -9.34
N ARG A 2 -0.43 12.31 -9.65
CA ARG A 2 -0.77 10.88 -9.41
C ARG A 2 -0.02 10.43 -8.16
N ASN A 3 -0.70 9.91 -7.15
CA ASN A 3 -0.11 9.58 -5.85
C ASN A 3 0.09 8.06 -5.72
N ASN A 4 1.17 7.57 -6.34
CA ASN A 4 1.54 6.15 -6.32
C ASN A 4 2.75 5.97 -5.39
N LEU A 5 2.66 5.00 -4.48
CA LEU A 5 3.82 4.50 -3.75
C LEU A 5 4.22 3.17 -4.39
N VAL A 6 5.52 3.04 -4.69
CA VAL A 6 6.10 1.80 -5.15
C VAL A 6 6.93 1.22 -4.01
N CYS A 7 6.53 0.05 -3.53
CA CYS A 7 7.24 -0.69 -2.51
C CYS A 7 7.95 -1.88 -3.14
N SER A 8 9.26 -1.96 -2.92
CA SER A 8 10.09 -3.10 -3.31
C SER A 8 10.41 -3.92 -2.06
N GLY A 9 10.43 -5.25 -2.17
CA GLY A 9 10.80 -6.14 -1.06
C GLY A 9 9.63 -6.70 -0.25
N ILE A 10 8.39 -6.52 -0.69
CA ILE A 10 7.26 -7.31 -0.16
C ILE A 10 7.39 -8.71 -0.77
N LEU A 11 7.67 -9.70 0.08
CA LEU A 11 7.78 -11.09 -0.34
C LEU A 11 6.40 -11.61 -0.72
N LEU A 12 6.25 -11.79 -2.02
CA LEU A 12 5.04 -12.20 -2.67
C LEU A 12 5.26 -13.62 -3.18
N ASP A 13 4.28 -14.49 -2.99
CA ASP A 13 4.40 -15.85 -3.46
C ASP A 13 4.17 -15.84 -4.97
N ASN A 14 5.25 -15.66 -5.71
CA ASN A 14 5.24 -15.59 -7.16
C ASN A 14 5.06 -16.97 -7.82
N SER A 15 4.97 -18.03 -7.04
CA SER A 15 5.04 -19.42 -7.51
C SER A 15 3.77 -19.90 -8.22
N THR A 16 2.62 -19.27 -7.95
CA THR A 16 1.32 -19.79 -8.43
C THR A 16 0.54 -18.84 -9.35
N GLY A 17 1.06 -17.65 -9.67
CA GLY A 17 0.35 -16.69 -10.53
C GLY A 17 -1.00 -16.21 -9.99
N SER A 18 -1.33 -16.54 -8.73
CA SER A 18 -2.67 -16.48 -8.16
C SER A 18 -2.81 -15.45 -7.03
N GLU A 19 -1.87 -14.50 -6.93
CA GLU A 19 -2.01 -13.41 -5.97
C GLU A 19 -3.06 -12.42 -6.42
N THR A 20 -4.19 -12.44 -5.72
CA THR A 20 -5.28 -11.50 -5.95
C THR A 20 -4.91 -10.11 -5.41
N PRO A 21 -5.57 -9.04 -5.92
CA PRO A 21 -5.40 -7.69 -5.37
C PRO A 21 -5.65 -7.61 -3.86
N ALA A 22 -6.60 -8.38 -3.34
CA ALA A 22 -6.93 -8.41 -1.91
C ALA A 22 -5.78 -8.98 -1.06
N VAL A 23 -5.15 -10.08 -1.51
CA VAL A 23 -3.98 -10.66 -0.82
C VAL A 23 -2.80 -9.70 -0.87
N THR A 24 -2.58 -9.06 -2.02
CA THR A 24 -1.51 -8.08 -2.21
C THR A 24 -1.70 -6.85 -1.31
N GLU A 25 -2.93 -6.35 -1.21
CA GLU A 25 -3.26 -5.23 -0.33
C GLU A 25 -3.06 -5.57 1.14
N ARG A 26 -3.47 -6.76 1.58
CA ARG A 26 -3.25 -7.22 2.95
C ARG A 26 -1.75 -7.25 3.28
N LYS A 27 -0.94 -7.90 2.43
CA LYS A 27 0.53 -7.95 2.60
C LYS A 27 1.16 -6.56 2.60
N PHE A 28 0.65 -5.64 1.79
CA PHE A 28 1.09 -4.25 1.79
C PHE A 28 0.79 -3.55 3.12
N ARG A 29 -0.43 -3.72 3.66
CA ARG A 29 -0.81 -3.17 4.97
C ARG A 29 0.04 -3.77 6.10
N ASP A 30 0.24 -5.09 6.08
CA ASP A 30 1.09 -5.79 7.04
C ASP A 30 2.53 -5.27 6.95
N PHE A 31 3.08 -5.06 5.75
CA PHE A 31 4.40 -4.46 5.55
C PHE A 31 4.51 -3.04 6.16
N LEU A 32 3.51 -2.18 5.95
CA LEU A 32 3.50 -0.85 6.54
C LEU A 32 3.49 -0.89 8.07
N HIS A 33 2.72 -1.80 8.66
CA HIS A 33 2.65 -1.93 10.10
C HIS A 33 3.93 -2.56 10.68
N GLU A 34 4.36 -3.69 10.14
CA GLU A 34 5.44 -4.50 10.73
C GLU A 34 6.83 -3.96 10.42
N LYS A 35 7.06 -3.49 9.19
CA LYS A 35 8.38 -3.03 8.72
C LYS A 35 8.55 -1.54 8.89
N MET A 36 7.53 -0.75 8.52
CA MET A 36 7.60 0.71 8.62
C MET A 36 7.14 1.24 9.99
N LYS A 37 6.65 0.35 10.88
CA LYS A 37 6.20 0.69 12.24
C LYS A 37 5.10 1.76 12.27
N ILE A 38 4.28 1.81 11.22
CA ILE A 38 3.12 2.69 11.17
C ILE A 38 2.03 2.10 12.06
N ALA A 39 1.37 2.95 12.85
CA ALA A 39 0.28 2.52 13.73
C ALA A 39 -0.81 1.81 12.91
N ARG A 40 -1.32 0.69 13.44
CA ARG A 40 -2.28 -0.16 12.74
C ARG A 40 -3.53 0.61 12.32
N GLU A 41 -4.05 1.45 13.21
CA GLU A 41 -5.19 2.34 12.96
C GLU A 41 -4.94 3.29 11.79
N THR A 42 -3.72 3.82 11.66
CA THR A 42 -3.32 4.68 10.55
C THR A 42 -3.29 3.89 9.24
N VAL A 43 -2.74 2.66 9.25
CA VAL A 43 -2.70 1.77 8.08
C VAL A 43 -4.12 1.36 7.65
N GLU A 44 -5.01 1.08 8.60
CA GLU A 44 -6.40 0.71 8.35
C GLU A 44 -7.20 1.89 7.75
N ALA A 45 -6.96 3.11 8.23
CA ALA A 45 -7.56 4.35 7.72
C ALA A 45 -7.10 4.74 6.30
N LEU A 46 -6.04 4.12 5.76
CA LEU A 46 -5.59 4.37 4.39
C LEU A 46 -6.66 3.94 3.38
N ARG A 47 -7.09 4.90 2.56
CA ARG A 47 -7.92 4.64 1.38
C ARG A 47 -7.02 4.39 0.18
N LEU A 48 -7.00 3.16 -0.30
CA LEU A 48 -6.26 2.76 -1.49
C LEU A 48 -7.24 2.66 -2.67
N GLU A 49 -6.91 3.30 -3.79
CA GLU A 49 -7.68 3.15 -5.04
C GLU A 49 -7.35 1.84 -5.74
N ARG A 50 -6.09 1.43 -5.69
CA ARG A 50 -5.62 0.20 -6.37
C ARG A 50 -4.31 -0.27 -5.77
N VAL A 51 -4.19 -1.57 -5.56
CA VAL A 51 -2.91 -2.23 -5.24
C VAL A 51 -2.66 -3.32 -6.28
N HIS A 52 -1.47 -3.36 -6.86
CA HIS A 52 -1.11 -4.34 -7.87
C HIS A 52 0.41 -4.58 -7.93
N LEU A 53 0.80 -5.62 -8.66
CA LEU A 53 2.20 -6.02 -8.83
C LEU A 53 2.81 -5.46 -10.11
N MET A 54 4.07 -5.07 -10.05
CA MET A 54 4.87 -4.68 -11.22
C MET A 54 6.19 -5.46 -11.30
N PRO A 55 6.52 -6.06 -12.47
CA PRO A 55 5.70 -6.18 -13.67
C PRO A 55 4.44 -7.05 -13.45
N SER A 56 3.42 -6.87 -14.30
CA SER A 56 2.15 -7.61 -14.21
C SER A 56 2.37 -9.13 -14.33
N GLN A 57 3.24 -9.53 -15.25
CA GLN A 57 3.67 -10.91 -15.41
C GLN A 57 4.91 -11.21 -14.54
N PRO A 58 4.95 -12.38 -13.88
CA PRO A 58 6.14 -12.82 -13.17
C PRO A 58 7.30 -13.01 -14.17
N ILE A 59 8.45 -12.45 -13.85
CA ILE A 59 9.70 -12.69 -14.58
C ILE A 59 10.53 -13.63 -13.70
N ALA A 60 10.94 -14.77 -14.26
CA ALA A 60 11.71 -15.78 -13.55
C ALA A 60 12.96 -15.14 -12.88
N GLY A 61 13.14 -15.40 -11.58
CA GLY A 61 14.26 -14.86 -10.80
C GLY A 61 14.14 -13.40 -10.37
N ARG A 62 13.05 -12.69 -10.68
CA ARG A 62 12.85 -11.28 -10.28
C ARG A 62 11.70 -11.11 -9.29
N VAL A 63 11.99 -10.48 -8.15
CA VAL A 63 10.96 -10.06 -7.19
C VAL A 63 10.16 -8.91 -7.80
N ARG A 64 8.83 -9.04 -7.79
CA ARG A 64 7.91 -7.99 -8.23
C ARG A 64 7.75 -6.94 -7.14
N GLY A 65 7.69 -5.66 -7.53
CA GLY A 65 7.32 -4.58 -6.64
C GLY A 65 5.80 -4.51 -6.48
N VAL A 66 5.33 -4.03 -5.34
CA VAL A 66 3.93 -3.66 -5.12
C VAL A 66 3.77 -2.18 -5.42
N VAL A 67 2.76 -1.84 -6.21
CA VAL A 67 2.35 -0.46 -6.46
C VAL A 67 1.02 -0.23 -5.77
N ALA A 68 1.03 0.64 -4.77
CA ALA A 68 -0.16 1.09 -4.05
C ALA A 68 -0.51 2.52 -4.50
N ARG A 69 -1.71 2.67 -5.06
CA ARG A 69 -2.27 3.96 -5.43
C ARG A 69 -3.19 4.44 -4.33
N PHE A 70 -2.89 5.60 -3.76
CA PHE A 70 -3.68 6.19 -2.69
C PHE A 70 -4.86 6.96 -3.29
N ALA A 71 -6.02 6.80 -2.68
CA ALA A 71 -7.11 7.74 -2.88
C ALA A 71 -6.66 9.10 -2.36
N PHE A 72 -6.88 10.14 -3.16
CA PHE A 72 -6.67 11.49 -2.66
C PHE A 72 -7.56 11.72 -1.46
N PHE A 73 -6.96 12.02 -0.31
CA PHE A 73 -7.65 12.85 0.65
C PHE A 73 -7.88 14.19 -0.04
N LYS A 74 -9.13 14.48 -0.41
CA LYS A 74 -9.53 15.87 -0.64
C LYS A 74 -9.20 16.59 0.66
N LYS A 75 -8.12 17.37 0.65
CA LYS A 75 -7.73 18.26 1.74
C LYS A 75 -8.99 19.02 2.13
N GLY A 76 -9.63 18.64 3.23
CA GLY A 76 -10.62 19.50 3.86
C GLY A 76 -9.90 20.82 4.13
N ASN A 77 -10.45 21.91 3.60
CA ASN A 77 -9.96 23.25 3.92
C ASN A 77 -9.79 23.35 5.43
N GLY A 78 -8.63 23.88 5.83
CA GLY A 78 -8.10 23.71 7.18
C GLY A 78 -9.06 24.07 8.30
N LYS A 79 -8.93 23.30 9.38
CA LYS A 79 -8.82 23.78 10.75
C LYS A 79 -8.26 22.62 11.56
N SER A 80 -6.96 22.69 11.85
CA SER A 80 -6.37 21.95 12.95
C SER A 80 -7.03 22.51 14.22
N ALA A 81 -7.97 21.78 14.80
CA ALA A 81 -8.48 22.07 16.13
C ALA A 81 -7.50 21.47 17.13
N VAL A 82 -6.38 22.16 17.36
CA VAL A 82 -5.69 22.06 18.65
C VAL A 82 -6.56 22.90 19.60
N ALA A 83 -7.53 22.24 20.23
CA ALA A 83 -8.23 22.81 21.38
C ALA A 83 -7.24 22.78 22.55
N GLY A 84 -6.54 23.89 22.76
CA GLY A 84 -5.97 24.20 24.06
C GLY A 84 -7.07 24.77 24.96
N ALA A 85 -7.28 24.14 26.11
CA ALA A 85 -7.72 24.74 27.36
C ALA A 85 -7.40 23.75 28.48
#